data_AF-A0A2D9PSS1-F1
#
_entry.id   AF-A0A2D9PSS1-F1
#
_cell.length_a   1.000
_cell.length_b   1.000
_cell.length_c   1.000
_cell.angle_alpha   90.00
_cell.angle_beta   90.00
_cell.angle_gamma   90.00
#
_symmetry.space_group_name_H-M   'P 1'
#
loop_
_entity.id
_entity.type
_entity.pdbx_description
1 polymer ?
#
loop_
_entity_poly.entity_id
_entity_poly.type
_entity_poly.pdbx_seq_one_letter_code
_entity_poly.pdbx_strand_id
1 'polypeptide(L)'
;MGADFRGAVLSGAILRASNLSGAVLRGAALIGADLSFTDLAGTDLTEAQLEAVCLDGIRHDDTTVWPEGFDPPSSGGLDDHE
;
A
#
# COMPACT_ATOMS: atom_id res chain seq x y z
N MET A 1 2.83 16.12 2.38
CA MET A 1 1.46 16.05 2.92
C MET A 1 0.87 14.76 2.40
N GLY A 2 0.47 13.85 3.29
CA GLY A 2 -0.19 12.61 2.88
C GLY A 2 -1.58 12.89 2.30
N ALA A 3 -2.01 12.09 1.34
CA ALA A 3 -3.37 12.13 0.81
C ALA A 3 -4.33 11.38 1.75
N ASP A 4 -5.55 11.86 1.91
CA ASP A 4 -6.58 11.23 2.76
C ASP A 4 -7.61 10.52 1.88
N PHE A 5 -7.62 9.19 1.97
CA PHE A 5 -8.48 8.28 1.21
C PHE A 5 -9.25 7.34 2.14
N ARG A 6 -9.53 7.75 3.38
CA ARG A 6 -10.28 6.93 4.35
C ARG A 6 -11.63 6.49 3.78
N GLY A 7 -11.87 5.18 3.79
CA GLY A 7 -13.10 4.58 3.26
C GLY A 7 -13.32 4.76 1.75
N ALA A 8 -12.30 5.16 0.99
CA ALA A 8 -12.42 5.35 -0.44
C ALA A 8 -12.68 4.00 -1.16
N VAL A 9 -13.52 4.03 -2.20
CA VAL A 9 -13.72 2.88 -3.08
C VAL A 9 -12.76 3.00 -4.26
N LEU A 10 -11.68 2.22 -4.22
CA LEU A 10 -10.59 2.19 -5.20
C LEU A 10 -10.47 0.80 -5.85
N SER A 11 -11.54 0.00 -5.80
CA SER A 11 -11.54 -1.35 -6.35
C SER A 11 -11.30 -1.32 -7.86
N GLY A 12 -10.32 -2.09 -8.33
CA GLY A 12 -9.87 -2.09 -9.72
C GLY A 12 -9.17 -0.79 -10.18
N ALA A 13 -8.82 0.12 -9.26
CA ALA A 13 -8.11 1.33 -9.62
C ALA A 13 -6.69 1.01 -10.12
N ILE A 14 -6.23 1.78 -11.11
CA ILE A 14 -4.87 1.71 -11.62
C ILE A 14 -4.08 2.82 -10.93
N LEU A 15 -3.27 2.43 -9.94
CA LEU A 15 -2.44 3.32 -9.12
C LEU A 15 -0.94 3.05 -9.32
N ARG A 16 -0.59 2.24 -10.32
CA ARG A 16 0.78 1.86 -10.66
C ARG A 16 1.74 3.06 -10.68
N ALA A 17 2.91 2.88 -10.06
CA ALA A 17 3.98 3.88 -9.96
C ALA A 17 3.56 5.24 -9.35
N SER A 18 2.49 5.26 -8.56
CA SER A 18 2.08 6.46 -7.83
C SER A 18 2.92 6.66 -6.58
N ASN A 19 2.95 7.90 -6.09
CA ASN A 19 3.47 8.21 -4.77
C ASN A 19 2.30 8.33 -3.79
N LEU A 20 2.15 7.33 -2.91
CA LEU A 20 1.18 7.32 -1.82
C LEU A 20 1.89 7.43 -0.46
N SER A 21 3.15 7.84 -0.43
CA SER A 21 3.92 7.97 0.81
C SER A 21 3.20 8.87 1.82
N GLY A 22 3.05 8.36 3.04
CA GLY A 22 2.31 9.02 4.12
C GLY A 22 0.80 9.13 3.90
N ALA A 23 0.20 8.49 2.89
CA ALA A 23 -1.23 8.54 2.67
C ALA A 23 -2.01 7.75 3.72
N VAL A 24 -3.27 8.15 3.94
CA VAL A 24 -4.20 7.49 4.86
C VAL A 24 -5.26 6.75 4.05
N LEU A 25 -5.14 5.43 3.98
CA LEU A 25 -6.03 4.51 3.25
C LEU A 25 -6.86 3.64 4.19
N ARG A 26 -7.08 4.10 5.43
CA ARG A 26 -7.82 3.32 6.43
C ARG A 26 -9.21 2.95 5.94
N GLY A 27 -9.55 1.66 5.98
CA GLY A 27 -10.85 1.15 5.52
C GLY A 27 -11.10 1.30 4.01
N ALA A 28 -10.09 1.66 3.21
CA ALA A 28 -10.25 1.81 1.76
C ALA A 28 -10.46 0.44 1.10
N ALA A 29 -11.32 0.40 0.08
CA ALA A 29 -11.55 -0.79 -0.73
C ALA A 29 -10.59 -0.81 -1.93
N LEU A 30 -9.49 -1.58 -1.85
CA LEU A 30 -8.47 -1.71 -2.89
C LEU A 30 -8.57 -3.06 -3.64
N ILE A 31 -9.73 -3.72 -3.56
CA ILE A 31 -9.97 -5.03 -4.17
C ILE A 31 -9.63 -5.00 -5.66
N GLY A 32 -8.68 -5.83 -6.10
CA GLY A 32 -8.25 -5.90 -7.50
C GLY A 32 -7.52 -4.65 -8.02
N ALA A 33 -7.11 -3.72 -7.16
CA ALA A 33 -6.36 -2.55 -7.58
C ALA A 33 -4.92 -2.91 -8.00
N ASP A 34 -4.37 -2.14 -8.94
CA ASP A 34 -2.98 -2.26 -9.35
C ASP A 34 -2.13 -1.20 -8.62
N LEU A 35 -1.39 -1.62 -7.60
CA LEU A 35 -0.43 -0.81 -6.85
C LEU A 35 1.02 -1.12 -7.25
N SER A 36 1.27 -1.78 -8.38
CA SER A 36 2.62 -2.17 -8.76
C SER A 36 3.57 -0.96 -8.80
N PHE A 37 4.77 -1.09 -8.27
CA PHE A 37 5.80 -0.02 -8.21
C PHE A 37 5.38 1.25 -7.45
N THR A 38 4.32 1.20 -6.64
CA THR A 38 3.85 2.33 -5.83
C THR A 38 4.75 2.52 -4.61
N ASP A 39 4.97 3.78 -4.24
CA ASP A 39 5.60 4.11 -2.95
C ASP A 39 4.54 4.18 -1.85
N LEU A 40 4.58 3.22 -0.93
CA LEU A 40 3.70 3.07 0.22
C LEU A 40 4.42 3.37 1.55
N ALA A 41 5.62 3.95 1.53
CA ALA A 41 6.36 4.34 2.74
C ALA A 41 5.49 5.20 3.68
N GLY A 42 5.35 4.79 4.94
CA GLY A 42 4.50 5.47 5.93
C GLY A 42 3.00 5.53 5.63
N THR A 43 2.51 4.72 4.69
CA THR A 43 1.07 4.64 4.38
C THR A 43 0.33 3.87 5.46
N ASP A 44 -0.86 4.33 5.83
CA ASP A 44 -1.73 3.64 6.76
C ASP A 44 -2.85 2.89 6.02
N LEU A 45 -2.71 1.56 5.94
CA LEU A 45 -3.65 0.63 5.34
C LEU A 45 -4.51 -0.11 6.39
N THR A 46 -4.64 0.41 7.62
CA THR A 46 -5.46 -0.23 8.66
C THR A 46 -6.89 -0.48 8.16
N GLU A 47 -7.41 -1.69 8.33
CA GLU A 47 -8.75 -2.11 7.83
C GLU A 47 -8.95 -2.01 6.31
N ALA A 48 -7.91 -1.74 5.51
CA ALA A 48 -8.02 -1.70 4.06
C ALA A 48 -8.27 -3.11 3.49
N GLN A 49 -9.13 -3.18 2.47
CA GLN A 49 -9.45 -4.42 1.76
C GLN A 49 -8.47 -4.60 0.59
N LEU A 50 -7.50 -5.51 0.77
CA LEU A 50 -6.37 -5.80 -0.14
C LEU A 50 -6.56 -7.08 -0.96
N GLU A 51 -7.79 -7.58 -1.11
CA GLU A 51 -8.07 -8.81 -1.84
C GLU A 51 -7.72 -8.66 -3.32
N ALA A 52 -6.93 -9.59 -3.86
CA ALA A 52 -6.49 -9.58 -5.26
C ALA A 52 -5.75 -8.29 -5.72
N VAL A 53 -5.20 -7.52 -4.78
CA VAL A 53 -4.40 -6.33 -5.11
C VAL A 53 -3.03 -6.75 -5.70
N CYS A 54 -2.54 -6.01 -6.69
CA CYS A 54 -1.20 -6.22 -7.23
C CYS A 54 -0.18 -5.35 -6.47
N LEU A 55 0.75 -5.97 -5.76
CA LEU A 55 1.81 -5.29 -4.97
C LEU A 55 3.21 -5.55 -5.54
N ASP A 56 3.32 -5.86 -6.83
CA ASP A 56 4.62 -6.16 -7.43
C ASP A 56 5.54 -4.93 -7.38
N GLY A 57 6.73 -5.10 -6.81
CA GLY A 57 7.75 -4.04 -6.74
C GLY A 57 7.36 -2.82 -5.91
N ILE A 58 6.41 -2.93 -4.97
CA ILE A 58 6.09 -1.83 -4.06
C ILE A 58 7.30 -1.45 -3.19
N ARG A 59 7.34 -0.18 -2.78
CA ARG A 59 8.23 0.28 -1.72
C ARG A 59 7.41 0.46 -0.45
N HIS A 60 7.86 -0.11 0.65
CA HIS A 60 7.32 0.11 1.99
C HIS A 60 8.47 0.12 2.99
N ASP A 61 8.25 0.72 4.15
CA ASP A 61 9.21 0.82 5.24
C ASP A 61 8.60 0.35 6.56
N ASP A 62 9.35 0.46 7.64
CA ASP A 62 8.93 0.12 9.00
C ASP A 62 7.80 1.03 9.53
N THR A 63 7.50 2.13 8.83
CA THR A 63 6.42 3.05 9.19
C THR A 63 5.12 2.76 8.43
N THR A 64 5.14 1.91 7.41
CA THR A 64 3.95 1.45 6.70
C THR A 64 3.11 0.54 7.62
N VAL A 65 1.83 0.89 7.80
CA VAL A 65 0.89 0.12 8.63
C VAL A 65 0.02 -0.75 7.75
N TRP A 66 0.05 -2.05 7.96
CA TRP A 66 -0.71 -3.06 7.20
C TRP A 66 -2.00 -3.48 7.91
N PRO A 67 -3.01 -4.01 7.17
CA PRO A 67 -4.18 -4.61 7.80
C PRO A 67 -3.82 -5.75 8.75
N GLU A 68 -4.63 -5.96 9.79
CA GLU A 68 -4.41 -7.05 10.73
C GLU A 68 -4.43 -8.41 10.03
N GLY A 69 -3.42 -9.26 10.32
CA GLY A 69 -3.29 -10.58 9.71
C GLY A 69 -2.83 -10.57 8.24
N PHE A 70 -2.52 -9.41 7.67
CA PHE A 70 -1.91 -9.31 6.36
C PHE A 70 -0.40 -9.53 6.45
N ASP A 71 0.13 -10.40 5.59
CA ASP A 71 1.57 -10.62 5.44
C ASP A 71 2.07 -9.77 4.26
N PRO A 72 2.77 -8.66 4.50
CA PRO A 72 3.22 -7.80 3.41
C PRO A 72 4.29 -8.50 2.58
N PRO A 73 4.31 -8.26 1.25
CA PRO A 73 5.39 -8.79 0.42
C PRO A 73 6.72 -8.24 0.92
N SER A 74 7.81 -9.00 0.75
CA SER A 74 9.17 -8.53 1.03
C SER A 74 9.33 -7.12 0.47
N SER A 75 9.68 -6.15 1.34
CA SER A 75 9.95 -4.80 0.89
C SER A 75 10.93 -4.91 -0.26
N GLY A 76 10.68 -4.26 -1.39
CA GLY A 76 11.69 -4.09 -2.45
C GLY A 76 12.88 -3.25 -2.00
N GLY A 77 13.17 -3.21 -0.69
CA GLY A 77 14.39 -2.75 -0.09
C GLY A 77 15.44 -3.80 -0.39
N LEU A 78 16.50 -3.35 -1.03
CA LEU A 78 17.75 -4.08 -1.07
C LEU A 78 18.03 -4.52 0.37
N ASP A 79 18.09 -5.82 0.61
CA ASP A 79 18.97 -6.35 1.65
C ASP A 79 20.40 -6.01 1.20
N ASP A 80 20.81 -4.74 1.29
CA ASP A 80 22.21 -4.41 1.44
C ASP A 80 22.59 -4.66 2.89
N HIS A 81 23.19 -5.83 3.10
CA HIS A 81 24.02 -6.11 4.25
C HIS A 81 24.94 -4.92 4.60
N GLU A 82 24.76 -4.33 5.78
CA GLU A 82 25.82 -4.12 6.79
C GLU A 82 25.26 -3.75 8.17
#